data_AF-A0A6A5YII9-F1
#
_entry.id   AF-A0A6A5YII9-F1
#
_cell.length_a   1.000
_cell.length_b   1.000
_cell.length_c   1.000
_cell.angle_alpha   90.00
_cell.angle_beta   90.00
_cell.angle_gamma   90.00
#
_symmetry.space_group_name_H-M   'P 1'
#
loop_
_entity.id
_entity.type
_entity.pdbx_description
1 polymer ?
#
loop_
_entity_poly.entity_id
_entity_poly.type
_entity_poly.pdbx_seq_one_letter_code
_entity_poly.pdbx_strand_id
1 'polypeptide(L)' 'MTAANRIVKDHIKLLHEYNEIKDVGQGLMGLIADQRGVRIVEVQDEFGIGSKD' A
#
# COMPACT_ATOMS: atom_id res chain seq x y z
N MET A 1 -30.50 12.86 -7.55
CA MET A 1 -29.92 11.50 -7.38
C MET A 1 -28.41 11.50 -7.72
N THR A 2 -27.65 12.49 -7.25
CA THR A 2 -26.32 12.84 -7.82
C THR A 2 -25.19 12.93 -6.80
N ALA A 3 -25.45 13.29 -5.54
CA ALA A 3 -24.41 13.44 -4.51
C ALA A 3 -23.80 12.09 -4.06
N ALA A 4 -24.64 11.09 -3.80
CA ALA A 4 -24.18 9.77 -3.34
C ALA A 4 -23.27 9.07 -4.37
N ASN A 5 -23.63 9.18 -5.66
CA ASN A 5 -22.84 8.58 -6.75
C ASN A 5 -21.47 9.23 -6.92
N ARG A 6 -21.37 10.53 -6.62
CA ARG A 6 -20.09 11.27 -6.65
C ARG A 6 -19.18 10.83 -5.50
N ILE A 7 -19.71 10.79 -4.29
CA ILE A 7 -18.96 10.38 -3.09
C ILE A 7 -18.40 8.95 -3.26
N VAL A 8 -19.22 8.02 -3.77
CA VAL A 8 -18.78 6.63 -4.02
C VAL A 8 -17.65 6.59 -5.06
N LYS A 9 -17.77 7.34 -6.17
CA LYS A 9 -16.72 7.40 -7.19
C LYS A 9 -15.43 7.99 -6.65
N ASP A 10 -15.51 9.03 -5.83
CA ASP A 10 -14.34 9.66 -5.22
C ASP A 10 -13.65 8.69 -4.24
N HIS A 11 -14.43 7.94 -3.46
CA HIS A 11 -13.89 6.87 -2.59
C HIS A 11 -13.20 5.75 -3.38
N ILE A 12 -13.82 5.28 -4.47
CA ILE A 12 -13.23 4.25 -5.34
C ILE A 12 -11.89 4.73 -5.91
N LYS A 13 -11.82 5.99 -6.34
CA LYS A 13 -10.61 6.58 -6.87
C LYS A 13 -9.50 6.63 -5.81
N LEU A 14 -9.81 7.15 -4.62
CA LEU A 14 -8.84 7.22 -3.52
C LEU A 14 -8.35 5.84 -3.08
N LEU A 15 -9.23 4.84 -3.03
CA LEU A 15 -8.84 3.47 -2.70
C LEU A 15 -7.91 2.86 -3.76
N HIS A 16 -8.17 3.14 -5.04
CA HIS A 16 -7.31 2.66 -6.12
C HIS A 16 -5.92 3.31 -6.07
N GLU A 17 -5.85 4.63 -5.87
CA GLU A 17 -4.58 5.35 -5.72
C GLU A 17 -3.79 4.86 -4.50
N TYR A 18 -4.49 4.61 -3.37
CA TYR A 18 -3.86 4.03 -2.18
C TYR A 18 -3.28 2.63 -2.47
N ASN A 19 -4.05 1.76 -3.12
CA ASN A 19 -3.60 0.40 -3.43
C ASN A 19 -2.42 0.40 -4.41
N GLU A 20 -2.42 1.24 -5.44
CA GLU A 20 -1.29 1.38 -6.36
C GLU A 20 0.00 1.76 -5.63
N ILE A 21 -0.06 2.75 -4.74
CA ILE A 21 1.12 3.19 -3.97
C ILE A 21 1.58 2.08 -3.01
N LYS A 22 0.63 1.40 -2.35
CA LYS A 22 0.92 0.27 -1.46
C LYS A 22 1.64 -0.86 -2.20
N ASP A 23 1.15 -1.24 -3.38
CA ASP A 23 1.72 -2.31 -4.20
C ASP A 23 3.13 -1.98 -4.68
N VAL A 24 3.37 -0.74 -5.15
CA VAL A 24 4.70 -0.28 -5.54
C VAL A 24 5.65 -0.29 -4.33
N GLY A 25 5.20 0.19 -3.17
CA GLY A 25 5.98 0.17 -1.93
C GLY A 25 6.34 -1.25 -1.50
N GLN A 26 5.38 -2.17 -1.54
CA GLN A 26 5.62 -3.58 -1.22
C GLN A 26 6.60 -4.25 -2.19
N GLY A 27 6.50 -3.95 -3.49
CA GLY A 27 7.46 -4.44 -4.49
C GLY A 27 8.89 -3.96 -4.22
N LEU A 28 9.07 -2.67 -3.90
CA LEU A 28 10.38 -2.11 -3.54
C LEU A 28 10.93 -2.73 -2.25
N MET A 29 10.10 -2.88 -1.21
CA MET A 29 10.50 -3.54 0.03
C MET A 29 10.86 -5.02 -0.20
N GLY A 30 10.19 -5.71 -1.13
CA GLY A 30 10.54 -7.07 -1.53
C GLY A 30 11.93 -7.16 -2.15
N LEU A 31 12.29 -6.20 -3.02
CA LEU A 31 13.63 -6.12 -3.60
C LEU A 31 14.70 -5.85 -2.52
N ILE A 32 14.41 -4.97 -1.57
CA ILE A 32 15.32 -4.67 -0.44
C ILE A 32 15.50 -5.91 0.44
N ALA A 33 14.41 -6.63 0.73
CA ALA A 33 14.43 -7.84 1.55
C ALA A 33 15.26 -8.94 0.88
N ASP A 34 15.08 -9.15 -0.43
CA ASP A 34 15.84 -10.11 -1.22
C ASP A 34 17.34 -9.77 -1.23
N GLN A 35 17.69 -8.49 -1.47
CA GLN A 35 19.07 -8.03 -1.44
C GLN A 35 19.73 -8.19 -0.06
N ARG A 36 18.98 -8.02 1.02
CA ARG A 36 19.46 -8.14 2.41
C ARG A 36 19.42 -9.59 2.94
N GLY A 37 18.74 -10.50 2.24
CA GLY A 37 18.53 -11.89 2.70
C GLY A 37 17.65 -12.00 3.95
N VAL A 38 16.77 -11.01 4.17
CA VAL A 38 15.85 -10.95 5.32
C VAL A 38 14.40 -11.11 4.86
N ARG A 39 13.48 -11.30 5.80
CA ARG A 39 12.05 -11.36 5.45
C ARG A 39 11.51 -9.96 5.20
N ILE A 40 10.56 -9.85 4.28
CA ILE A 40 9.89 -8.57 3.97
C ILE A 40 9.24 -7.93 5.20
N VAL A 41 8.77 -8.72 6.16
CA VAL A 41 8.19 -8.22 7.42
C VAL A 41 9.22 -7.46 8.27
N GLU A 42 10.49 -7.87 8.24
CA GLU A 42 11.56 -7.19 8.99
C GLU A 42 11.88 -5.82 8.36
N VAL A 43 11.82 -5.74 7.03
CA VAL A 43 11.96 -4.48 6.30
C VAL A 43 10.75 -3.58 6.54
N GLN A 44 9.53 -4.14 6.54
CA GLN A 44 8.31 -3.39 6.85
C GLN A 44 8.35 -2.80 8.26
N ASP A 45 8.79 -3.56 9.26
CA ASP A 45 8.96 -3.10 10.63
C ASP A 45 10.00 -1.96 10.73
N GLU A 46 11.12 -2.05 9.99
CA GLU A 46 12.14 -0.99 9.92
C GLU A 46 11.59 0.32 9.34
N PHE A 47 10.74 0.23 8.32
CA PHE A 47 10.08 1.39 7.70
C PHE A 47 8.80 1.83 8.45
N GLY A 48 8.46 1.19 9.57
CA GLY A 48 7.27 1.51 10.37
C GLY A 48 5.94 1.16 9.69
N ILE A 49 5.96 0.29 8.68
CA ILE A 49 4.76 -0.20 7.98
C ILE A 49 4.25 -1.44 8.73
N GLY A 50 3.36 -1.21 9.68
CA GLY A 50 2.70 -2.31 10.41
C GLY A 50 1.62 -2.98 9.56
N SER A 51 1.38 -4.28 9.78
CA SER A 51 0.32 -5.08 9.12
C SER A 51 -1.12 -4.70 9.53
N LYS A 52 -1.35 -3.47 10.01
CA LYS A 52 -2.60 -3.03 10.65
C LYS A 52 -3.46 -2.05 9.83
N ASP A 53 -3.15 -1.87 8.54
CA ASP A 53 -4.04 -1.20 7.58
C ASP A 53 -4.84 -2.20 6.75
#